data_AF-A0A4R5P523-F1
#
_entry.id   AF-A0A4R5P523-F1
#
_cell.length_a   1.000
_cell.length_b   1.000
_cell.length_c   1.000
_cell.angle_alpha   90.00
_cell.angle_beta   90.00
_cell.angle_gamma   90.00
#
_symmetry.space_group_name_H-M   'P 1'
#
loop_
_entity.id
_entity.type
_entity.pdbx_description
1 polymer ?
#
loop_
_entity_poly.entity_id
_entity_poly.type
_entity_poly.pdbx_seq_one_letter_code
_entity_poly.pdbx_strand_id
1 'polypeptide(L)'
;MTDTQEKLTARERARKAQATALEAQRKRDSDNLKDLERYFKANDELDKVTAKFEADVRKLTDAYEPKRQRFEGEAAEALAAMKERGESATSIAALTGLNVTEVTALTKKASDSEGELSRIDKILTNGGKAKDSPTPPKPEVIENDGSGQEPVPESAATA
;
A
#
# COMPACT_ATOMS: atom_id res chain seq x y z
N MET A 1 66.02 44.24 13.97
CA MET A 1 65.49 43.70 15.24
C MET A 1 63.94 43.63 15.27
N THR A 2 63.20 44.02 14.23
CA THR A 2 61.73 44.07 14.21
C THR A 2 61.05 42.78 13.75
N ASP A 3 61.69 42.02 12.87
CA ASP A 3 61.14 40.83 12.22
C ASP A 3 60.78 39.69 13.21
N THR A 4 61.50 39.55 14.32
CA THR A 4 61.19 38.54 15.35
C THR A 4 59.96 38.90 16.19
N GLN A 5 59.77 40.18 16.53
CA GLN A 5 58.59 40.61 17.28
C GLN A 5 57.33 40.59 16.41
N GLU A 6 57.42 41.00 15.15
CA GLU A 6 56.30 40.89 14.20
C GLU A 6 55.89 39.42 13.99
N LYS A 7 56.84 38.50 13.83
CA LYS A 7 56.57 37.06 13.75
C LYS A 7 55.93 36.49 15.02
N LEU A 8 56.34 36.95 16.21
CA LEU A 8 55.72 36.56 17.49
C LEU A 8 54.26 37.04 17.56
N THR A 9 53.98 38.29 17.18
CA THR A 9 52.61 38.83 17.16
C THR A 9 51.71 38.16 16.11
N ALA A 10 52.26 37.77 14.95
CA ALA A 10 51.54 37.03 13.93
C ALA A 10 51.16 35.61 14.40
N ARG A 11 52.07 34.93 15.10
CA ARG A 11 51.83 33.59 15.67
C ARG A 11 50.78 33.62 16.77
N GLU A 12 50.79 34.64 17.62
CA GLU A 12 49.78 34.85 18.66
C GLU A 12 48.41 35.14 18.05
N ARG A 13 48.33 35.99 17.01
CA ARG A 13 47.09 36.25 16.28
C ARG A 13 46.54 34.98 15.62
N ALA A 14 47.41 34.17 15.00
CA ALA A 14 47.02 32.90 14.39
C ALA A 14 46.47 31.90 15.44
N ARG A 15 47.12 31.78 16.61
CA ARG A 15 46.63 30.93 17.70
C ARG A 15 45.29 31.39 18.25
N LYS A 16 45.09 32.70 18.45
CA LYS A 16 43.80 33.26 18.90
C LYS A 16 42.69 33.01 17.89
N ALA A 17 42.94 33.24 16.60
CA ALA A 17 41.97 32.97 15.54
C ALA A 17 41.60 31.47 15.47
N GLN A 18 42.57 30.57 15.62
CA GLN A 18 42.31 29.13 15.69
C GLN A 18 41.49 28.73 16.92
N ALA A 19 41.80 29.30 18.10
CA ALA A 19 41.03 29.05 19.32
C ALA A 19 39.57 29.48 19.16
N THR A 20 39.32 30.69 18.63
CA THR A 20 37.96 31.19 18.37
C THR A 20 37.23 30.33 17.33
N ALA A 21 37.90 29.91 16.26
CA ALA A 21 37.29 29.04 15.26
C ALA A 21 36.91 27.67 15.84
N LEU A 22 37.76 27.11 16.70
CA LEU A 22 37.55 25.83 17.35
C LEU A 22 36.44 25.89 18.41
N GLU A 23 36.34 26.99 19.16
CA GLU A 23 35.21 27.25 20.07
C GLU A 23 33.89 27.39 19.31
N ALA A 24 33.89 28.14 18.19
CA ALA A 24 32.70 28.28 17.35
C ALA A 24 32.27 26.94 16.75
N GLN A 25 33.22 26.10 16.34
CA GLN A 25 32.93 24.75 15.85
C GLN A 25 32.34 23.87 16.96
N ARG A 26 32.96 23.83 18.14
CA ARG A 26 32.43 23.09 19.30
C ARG A 26 31.03 23.51 19.68
N LYS A 27 30.73 24.81 19.63
CA LYS A 27 29.38 25.32 19.91
C LYS A 27 28.37 24.81 18.89
N ARG A 28 28.68 24.91 17.59
CA ARG A 28 27.82 24.37 16.53
C ARG A 28 27.61 22.87 16.69
N ASP A 29 28.66 22.12 16.97
CA ASP A 29 28.56 20.66 17.16
C ASP A 29 27.67 20.31 18.36
N SER A 30 27.78 21.07 19.46
CA SER A 30 26.92 20.90 20.63
C SER A 30 25.45 21.25 20.35
N ASP A 31 25.20 22.32 19.61
CA ASP A 31 23.84 22.75 19.27
C ASP A 31 23.20 21.73 18.29
N ASN A 32 23.96 21.30 17.28
CA ASN A 32 23.55 20.24 16.35
C ASN A 32 23.22 18.93 17.07
N LEU A 33 24.03 18.52 18.06
CA LEU A 33 23.75 17.30 18.82
C LEU A 33 22.41 17.39 19.57
N LYS A 34 22.13 18.51 20.23
CA LYS A 34 20.86 18.73 20.94
C LYS A 34 19.67 18.70 19.98
N ASP A 35 19.82 19.31 18.82
CA ASP A 35 18.76 19.33 17.82
C ASP A 35 18.54 17.95 17.19
N LEU A 36 19.59 17.16 16.98
CA LEU A 36 19.48 15.76 16.57
C LEU A 36 18.77 14.91 17.63
N GLU A 37 19.10 15.07 18.91
CA GLU A 37 18.39 14.36 19.99
C GLU A 37 16.90 14.71 20.02
N ARG A 38 16.56 15.98 19.82
CA ARG A 38 15.16 16.43 19.72
C ARG A 38 14.47 15.84 18.50
N TYR A 39 15.16 15.82 17.36
CA TYR A 39 14.65 15.26 16.11
C TYR A 39 14.33 13.77 16.25
N PHE A 40 15.26 12.97 16.77
CA PHE A 40 15.03 11.54 16.94
C PHE A 40 13.91 11.25 17.93
N LYS A 41 13.85 11.96 19.07
CA LYS A 41 12.73 11.83 20.01
C LYS A 41 11.39 12.20 19.38
N ALA A 42 11.34 13.27 18.59
CA ALA A 42 10.12 13.69 17.92
C ALA A 42 9.65 12.66 16.88
N ASN A 43 10.58 12.09 16.12
CA ASN A 43 10.26 11.01 15.17
C ASN A 43 9.80 9.73 15.88
N ASP A 44 10.45 9.32 16.97
CA ASP A 44 10.02 8.14 17.73
C ASP A 44 8.59 8.30 18.26
N GLU A 45 8.24 9.50 18.74
CA GLU A 45 6.86 9.80 19.17
C GLU A 45 5.89 9.89 17.99
N LEU A 46 6.31 10.45 16.85
CA LEU A 46 5.51 10.49 15.63
C LEU A 46 5.18 9.08 15.14
N ASP A 47 6.17 8.17 15.13
CA ASP A 47 5.99 6.78 14.70
C ASP A 47 5.02 6.05 15.63
N LYS A 48 5.12 6.26 16.95
CA LYS A 48 4.16 5.70 17.92
C LYS A 48 2.74 6.21 17.68
N VAL A 49 2.57 7.51 17.45
CA VAL A 49 1.26 8.11 17.18
C VAL A 49 0.69 7.59 15.87
N THR A 50 1.52 7.49 14.83
CA THR A 50 1.14 6.98 13.51
C THR A 50 0.69 5.52 13.61
N ALA A 51 1.48 4.66 14.25
CA ALA A 51 1.14 3.25 14.45
C ALA A 51 -0.17 3.08 15.23
N LYS A 52 -0.40 3.92 16.26
CA LYS A 52 -1.66 3.90 17.01
C LYS A 52 -2.84 4.36 16.15
N PHE A 53 -2.67 5.45 15.40
CA PHE A 53 -3.70 5.96 14.50
C PHE A 53 -4.10 4.91 13.47
N GLU A 54 -3.14 4.26 12.80
CA GLU A 54 -3.40 3.20 11.84
C GLU A 54 -4.11 2.00 12.48
N ALA A 55 -3.67 1.59 13.68
CA ALA A 55 -4.31 0.51 14.41
C ALA A 55 -5.77 0.84 14.77
N ASP A 56 -6.05 2.07 15.19
CA ASP A 56 -7.40 2.50 15.54
C ASP A 56 -8.29 2.64 14.29
N VAL A 57 -7.79 3.22 13.20
CA VAL A 57 -8.49 3.27 11.91
C VAL A 57 -8.82 1.86 11.42
N ARG A 58 -7.87 0.93 11.49
CA ARG A 58 -8.09 -0.46 11.12
C ARG A 58 -9.17 -1.11 11.97
N LYS A 59 -9.11 -0.98 13.30
CA LYS A 59 -10.14 -1.50 14.21
C LYS A 59 -11.52 -0.93 13.90
N LEU A 60 -11.63 0.38 13.67
CA LEU A 60 -12.90 1.01 13.30
C LEU A 60 -13.39 0.48 11.96
N THR A 61 -12.50 0.37 10.98
CA THR A 61 -12.84 -0.16 9.66
C THR A 61 -13.36 -1.60 9.79
N ASP A 62 -12.62 -2.49 10.46
CA ASP A 62 -13.01 -3.88 10.67
C ASP A 62 -14.33 -4.02 11.44
N ALA A 63 -14.64 -3.07 12.35
CA ALA A 63 -15.87 -3.10 13.14
C ALA A 63 -17.11 -2.59 12.40
N TYR A 64 -16.95 -1.63 11.49
CA TYR A 64 -18.07 -0.95 10.81
C TYR A 64 -18.23 -1.36 9.35
N GLU A 65 -17.17 -1.77 8.67
CA GLU A 65 -17.20 -2.21 7.27
C GLU A 65 -18.18 -3.38 7.07
N PRO A 66 -18.20 -4.45 7.89
CA PRO A 66 -19.19 -5.52 7.73
C PRO A 66 -20.63 -5.05 7.96
N LYS A 67 -20.83 -4.10 8.88
CA LYS A 67 -22.16 -3.52 9.13
C LYS A 67 -22.61 -2.66 7.95
N ARG A 68 -21.69 -1.88 7.37
CA ARG A 68 -21.95 -1.07 6.18
C ARG A 68 -22.31 -1.98 5.00
N GLN A 69 -21.51 -3.02 4.75
CA GLN A 69 -21.76 -4.01 3.70
C GLN A 69 -23.09 -4.72 3.89
N ARG A 70 -23.45 -5.07 5.12
CA ARG A 70 -24.76 -5.67 5.43
C ARG A 70 -25.91 -4.74 5.04
N PHE A 71 -25.91 -3.50 5.51
CA PHE A 71 -27.00 -2.56 5.19
C PHE A 71 -27.02 -2.16 3.71
N GLU A 72 -25.86 -2.05 3.07
CA GLU A 72 -25.76 -1.88 1.62
C GLU A 72 -26.37 -3.07 0.87
N GLY A 73 -26.13 -4.30 1.34
CA GLY A 73 -26.71 -5.54 0.80
C GLY A 73 -28.23 -5.57 0.96
N GLU A 74 -28.74 -5.34 2.17
CA GLU A 74 -30.19 -5.28 2.47
C GLU A 74 -30.88 -4.21 1.60
N ALA A 75 -30.25 -3.05 1.41
CA ALA A 75 -30.77 -2.01 0.53
C ALA A 75 -30.79 -2.46 -0.94
N ALA A 76 -29.70 -3.07 -1.42
CA ALA A 76 -29.61 -3.56 -2.80
C ALA A 76 -30.64 -4.67 -3.09
N GLU A 77 -30.83 -5.62 -2.17
CA GLU A 77 -31.86 -6.67 -2.24
C GLU A 77 -33.27 -6.07 -2.29
N ALA A 78 -33.55 -5.06 -1.48
CA ALA A 78 -34.85 -4.38 -1.50
C ALA A 78 -35.13 -3.71 -2.86
N LEU A 79 -34.13 -3.06 -3.47
CA LEU A 79 -34.27 -2.46 -4.81
C LEU A 79 -34.42 -3.54 -5.90
N ALA A 80 -33.71 -4.66 -5.79
CA ALA A 80 -33.87 -5.78 -6.71
C ALA A 80 -35.29 -6.36 -6.65
N ALA A 81 -35.81 -6.58 -5.44
CA ALA A 81 -37.18 -7.06 -5.24
C ALA A 81 -38.23 -6.08 -5.80
N MET A 82 -38.00 -4.76 -5.74
CA MET A 82 -38.87 -3.78 -6.41
C MET A 82 -38.87 -3.96 -7.92
N LYS A 83 -37.68 -4.12 -8.51
CA LYS A 83 -37.52 -4.35 -9.96
C LYS A 83 -38.17 -5.65 -10.41
N GLU A 84 -38.05 -6.74 -9.64
CA GLU A 84 -38.71 -8.02 -9.93
C GLU A 84 -40.24 -7.93 -9.92
N ARG A 85 -40.80 -7.04 -9.09
CA ARG A 85 -42.24 -6.72 -9.09
C ARG A 85 -42.69 -5.87 -10.29
N GLY A 86 -41.76 -5.48 -11.17
CA GLY A 86 -42.04 -4.72 -12.39
C GLY A 86 -41.83 -3.21 -12.28
N GLU A 87 -41.28 -2.70 -11.17
CA GLU A 87 -40.92 -1.28 -11.07
C GLU A 87 -39.76 -0.94 -12.01
N SER A 88 -39.85 0.22 -12.67
CA SER A 88 -38.77 0.72 -13.53
C SER A 88 -37.67 1.39 -12.71
N ALA A 89 -36.43 1.36 -13.19
CA ALA A 89 -35.31 2.02 -12.52
C ALA A 89 -35.53 3.53 -12.32
N THR A 90 -36.26 4.19 -13.23
CA THR A 90 -36.65 5.59 -13.11
C THR A 90 -37.67 5.82 -11.99
N SER A 91 -38.65 4.93 -11.83
CA SER A 91 -39.63 4.97 -10.73
C SER A 91 -38.94 4.78 -9.38
N ILE A 92 -38.07 3.78 -9.28
CA ILE A 92 -37.30 3.49 -8.06
C ILE A 92 -36.38 4.67 -7.70
N ALA A 93 -35.72 5.29 -8.69
CA ALA A 93 -34.90 6.49 -8.50
C ALA A 93 -35.74 7.65 -7.93
N ALA A 94 -36.94 7.88 -8.46
CA ALA A 94 -37.84 8.91 -7.95
C ALA A 94 -38.31 8.64 -6.51
N LEU A 95 -38.53 7.37 -6.14
CA LEU A 95 -38.97 6.97 -4.80
C LEU A 95 -37.86 7.02 -3.75
N THR A 96 -36.62 6.75 -4.15
CA THR A 96 -35.48 6.63 -3.23
C THR A 96 -34.59 7.87 -3.17
N GLY A 97 -34.75 8.79 -4.12
CA GLY A 97 -33.89 9.96 -4.29
C GLY A 97 -32.52 9.63 -4.89
N LEU A 98 -32.29 8.37 -5.27
CA LEU A 98 -31.08 7.93 -5.96
C LEU A 98 -31.14 8.29 -7.43
N ASN A 99 -29.98 8.36 -8.09
CA ASN A 99 -29.95 8.47 -9.55
C ASN A 99 -30.19 7.08 -10.20
N VAL A 100 -30.65 7.08 -11.45
CA VAL A 100 -30.98 5.83 -12.18
C VAL A 100 -29.75 4.92 -12.32
N THR A 101 -28.56 5.49 -12.42
CA THR A 101 -27.30 4.75 -12.51
C THR A 101 -26.95 4.01 -11.20
N GLU A 102 -27.19 4.64 -10.05
CA GLU A 102 -27.01 4.06 -8.71
C GLU A 102 -28.00 2.94 -8.47
N VAL A 103 -29.28 3.17 -8.79
CA VAL A 103 -30.32 2.14 -8.70
C VAL A 103 -29.94 0.93 -9.55
N THR A 104 -29.46 1.15 -10.78
CA THR A 104 -29.04 0.06 -11.67
C THR A 104 -27.81 -0.67 -11.13
N ALA A 105 -26.82 0.05 -10.60
CA ALA A 105 -25.61 -0.54 -10.04
C ALA A 105 -25.91 -1.37 -8.79
N LEU A 106 -26.73 -0.86 -7.87
CA LEU A 106 -27.14 -1.57 -6.65
C LEU A 106 -27.96 -2.82 -6.97
N THR A 107 -28.93 -2.69 -7.88
CA THR A 107 -29.77 -3.84 -8.27
C THR A 107 -28.95 -4.94 -8.94
N LYS A 108 -27.96 -4.57 -9.76
CA LYS A 108 -27.02 -5.53 -10.37
C LYS A 108 -26.13 -6.20 -9.32
N LYS A 109 -25.61 -5.43 -8.36
CA LYS A 109 -24.79 -5.95 -7.25
C LYS A 109 -25.56 -6.98 -6.41
N ALA A 110 -26.85 -6.75 -6.15
CA ALA A 110 -27.71 -7.73 -5.48
C ALA A 110 -27.88 -9.03 -6.28
N SER A 111 -28.20 -8.92 -7.59
CA SER A 111 -28.36 -10.11 -8.44
C SER A 111 -27.08 -10.93 -8.61
N ASP A 112 -25.92 -10.26 -8.64
CA ASP A 112 -24.61 -10.93 -8.73
C ASP A 112 -24.26 -11.63 -7.40
N SER A 113 -24.64 -11.02 -6.26
CA SER A 113 -24.40 -11.57 -4.92
C SER A 113 -25.28 -12.79 -4.60
N GLU A 114 -26.56 -12.78 -4.99
CA GLU A 114 -27.43 -13.98 -4.92
C GLU A 114 -26.89 -15.12 -5.80
N GLY A 115 -26.29 -14.78 -6.95
CA GLY A 115 -25.64 -15.72 -7.85
C GLY A 115 -24.43 -16.44 -7.23
N GLU A 116 -23.64 -15.77 -6.40
CA GLU A 116 -22.50 -16.38 -5.68
C GLU A 116 -22.96 -17.27 -4.51
N LEU A 117 -23.90 -16.82 -3.70
CA LEU A 117 -24.46 -17.63 -2.59
C LEU A 117 -25.13 -18.91 -3.12
N SER A 118 -25.87 -18.80 -4.24
CA SER A 118 -26.48 -19.95 -4.92
C SER A 118 -25.45 -20.92 -5.51
N ARG A 119 -24.28 -20.43 -5.97
CA ARG A 119 -23.19 -21.29 -6.48
C ARG A 119 -22.50 -22.07 -5.35
N ILE A 120 -22.26 -21.44 -4.21
CA ILE A 120 -21.62 -22.07 -3.06
C ILE A 120 -22.53 -23.17 -2.47
N ASP A 121 -23.83 -22.91 -2.35
CA ASP A 121 -24.80 -23.92 -1.91
C ASP A 121 -24.87 -25.12 -2.86
N LYS A 122 -24.76 -24.92 -4.18
CA LYS A 122 -24.69 -26.02 -5.16
C LYS A 122 -23.41 -26.85 -5.05
N ILE A 123 -22.29 -26.24 -4.69
CA ILE A 123 -21.01 -26.97 -4.49
C ILE A 123 -21.08 -27.82 -3.21
N LEU A 124 -21.69 -27.30 -2.14
CA LEU A 124 -21.85 -28.01 -0.87
C LEU A 124 -22.92 -29.11 -0.94
N THR A 125 -23.97 -28.95 -1.76
CA THR A 125 -25.07 -29.94 -1.90
C THR A 125 -24.78 -31.04 -2.94
N ASN A 126 -23.89 -30.82 -3.91
CA ASN A 126 -23.44 -31.86 -4.86
C ASN A 126 -22.22 -32.68 -4.37
N GLY A 127 -22.09 -32.87 -3.05
CA GLY A 127 -21.16 -33.83 -2.46
C GLY A 127 -21.58 -35.28 -2.70
N GLY A 128 -21.43 -35.77 -3.93
CA GLY A 128 -21.59 -37.21 -4.19
C GLY A 128 -21.86 -37.60 -5.64
N LYS A 129 -20.86 -37.47 -6.53
CA LYS A 129 -20.41 -38.56 -7.42
C LYS A 129 -19.05 -38.20 -8.02
N ALA A 130 -18.00 -38.63 -7.33
CA ALA A 130 -16.73 -38.90 -8.00
C ALA A 130 -16.92 -40.11 -8.92
N LYS A 131 -16.91 -39.87 -10.24
CA LYS A 131 -16.48 -40.86 -11.22
C LYS A 131 -15.73 -40.16 -12.34
N ASP A 132 -14.66 -40.84 -12.73
CA ASP A 132 -13.82 -40.64 -13.91
C ASP A 132 -12.70 -39.61 -13.78
N SER A 133 -11.66 -40.09 -13.09
CA SER A 133 -10.26 -39.80 -13.41
C SER A 133 -9.98 -40.02 -14.91
N PRO A 134 -9.50 -39.01 -15.67
CA PRO A 134 -8.90 -39.25 -16.96
C PRO A 134 -7.43 -39.62 -16.77
N THR A 135 -7.12 -40.84 -17.18
CA THR A 135 -5.78 -41.38 -17.44
C THR A 135 -4.92 -40.37 -18.22
N PRO A 136 -3.65 -40.16 -17.87
CA PRO A 136 -2.77 -39.21 -18.56
C PRO A 136 -2.46 -39.68 -20.00
N PRO A 137 -2.47 -38.78 -21.00
CA PRO A 137 -2.00 -39.13 -22.35
C PRO A 137 -0.48 -39.31 -22.37
N LYS A 138 -0.06 -40.28 -23.18
CA LYS A 138 1.33 -40.66 -23.55
C LYS A 138 2.21 -39.43 -23.87
N PRO A 139 3.51 -39.45 -23.53
CA PRO A 139 4.44 -38.42 -23.96
C PRO A 139 4.65 -38.51 -25.49
N GLU A 140 4.19 -37.47 -26.18
CA GLU A 140 4.51 -37.23 -27.58
C GLU A 140 5.95 -36.72 -27.67
N VAL A 141 6.75 -37.42 -28.48
CA VAL A 141 8.13 -37.07 -28.81
C VAL A 141 8.07 -35.79 -29.65
N ILE A 142 8.57 -34.68 -29.09
CA ILE A 142 8.89 -33.49 -29.88
C ILE A 142 10.40 -33.53 -30.12
N GLU A 143 10.77 -34.03 -31.29
CA GLU A 143 12.05 -33.74 -31.92
C GLU A 143 12.13 -32.23 -32.12
N ASN A 144 13.09 -31.58 -31.48
CA ASN A 144 13.45 -30.21 -31.81
C ASN A 144 14.88 -30.22 -32.36
N ASP A 145 14.95 -30.34 -33.68
CA ASP A 145 16.14 -30.14 -34.48
C ASP A 145 16.20 -28.65 -34.88
N GLY A 146 17.39 -28.06 -34.82
CA GLY A 146 17.68 -26.84 -35.58
C GLY A 146 17.70 -25.49 -34.86
N SER A 147 18.91 -25.14 -34.41
CA SER A 147 19.61 -23.88 -34.74
C SER A 147 19.22 -22.55 -34.07
N GLY A 148 20.20 -22.01 -33.32
CA GLY A 148 20.71 -20.67 -33.61
C GLY A 148 20.38 -19.56 -32.60
N GLN A 149 21.17 -19.42 -31.53
CA GLN A 149 21.70 -18.08 -31.20
C GLN A 149 22.99 -18.12 -30.37
N GLU A 150 23.92 -17.30 -30.85
CA GLU A 150 25.33 -17.16 -30.53
C GLU A 150 25.63 -16.45 -29.18
N PRO A 151 26.90 -16.47 -28.72
CA PRO A 151 27.29 -16.29 -27.33
C PRO A 151 27.37 -14.83 -26.85
N VAL A 152 27.18 -14.68 -25.54
CA VAL A 152 27.36 -13.47 -24.74
C VAL A 152 28.83 -13.01 -24.79
N PRO A 153 29.14 -11.75 -25.15
CA PRO A 153 30.51 -11.24 -24.99
C PRO A 153 30.77 -10.77 -23.56
N GLU A 154 31.68 -11.47 -22.91
CA GLU A 154 32.43 -11.06 -21.73
C GLU A 154 33.49 -10.03 -22.14
N SER A 155 33.40 -8.78 -21.64
CA SER A 155 34.55 -7.87 -21.48
C SER A 155 34.13 -6.52 -20.88
N ALA A 156 34.60 -6.24 -19.66
CA ALA A 156 35.19 -4.94 -19.29
C ALA A 156 35.74 -5.01 -17.85
N ALA A 157 36.97 -5.50 -17.71
CA ALA A 157 37.84 -5.19 -16.58
C ALA A 157 39.16 -4.66 -17.13
N THR A 158 39.33 -3.35 -17.15
CA THR A 158 40.64 -2.67 -17.21
C THR A 158 40.48 -1.25 -16.67
N ALA A 159 40.93 -1.03 -15.43
CA ALA A 159 41.65 0.14 -14.92
C ALA A 159 41.88 -0.04 -13.42
#